data_AF-A0AAP0B1D7-F1
#
_entry.id   AF-A0AAP0B1D7-F1
#
_cell.length_a   1.000
_cell.length_b   1.000
_cell.length_c   1.000
_cell.angle_alpha   90.00
_cell.angle_beta   90.00
_cell.angle_gamma   90.00
#
_symmetry.space_group_name_H-M   'P 1'
#
loop_
_entity.id
_entity.type
_entity.pdbx_description
1 polymer ?
#
loop_
_entity_poly.entity_id
_entity_poly.type
_entity_poly.pdbx_seq_one_letter_code
_entity_poly.pdbx_strand_id
1 'polypeptide(L)'
;MAMVIPGCLSFPASSGSCLPSSPASPSVSFSRPAARLSTTPLSVPRLSSSNVRPNIAFAVSKKTYIEEDYLVKKMSAKEVEEIVKGDRSIPVIVDFYATWCGPCILMAQELEMLAVEYEQNALFIKVDTDDEYELAQDMQIRGLPTLYFISPDPNKNAIRVEGLVPREMIKNIIDNEM
;
A
#
# COMPACT_ATOMS: atom_id res chain seq x y z
N MET A 1 10.86 64.24 6.25
CA MET A 1 10.52 64.49 4.82
C MET A 1 10.78 63.18 4.08
N ALA A 2 9.88 62.50 3.38
CA ALA A 2 8.60 62.80 2.75
C ALA A 2 7.72 61.51 2.86
N MET A 3 6.49 61.59 3.36
CA MET A 3 5.24 61.92 2.68
C MET A 3 4.49 60.65 2.20
N VAL A 4 3.36 60.44 2.87
CA VAL A 4 2.31 59.43 2.70
C VAL A 4 1.55 59.65 1.39
N ILE A 5 1.27 58.59 0.61
CA ILE A 5 0.01 58.46 -0.17
C ILE A 5 -0.42 56.98 -0.26
N PRO A 6 -1.58 56.61 0.29
CA PRO A 6 -2.34 55.40 -0.03
C PRO A 6 -3.41 55.73 -1.07
N GLY A 7 -3.66 54.85 -2.03
CA GLY A 7 -4.79 55.01 -2.94
C GLY A 7 -4.68 54.17 -4.19
N CYS A 8 -5.49 53.13 -4.28
CA CYS A 8 -6.60 53.10 -5.25
C CYS A 8 -7.34 51.77 -5.11
N LEU A 9 -8.46 51.83 -4.38
CA LEU A 9 -9.60 50.95 -4.56
C LEU A 9 -10.20 51.21 -5.94
N SER A 10 -10.37 50.18 -6.76
CA SER A 10 -11.29 50.18 -7.90
C SER A 10 -11.64 48.74 -8.27
N PHE A 11 -12.82 48.31 -7.85
CA PHE A 11 -13.58 47.27 -8.55
C PHE A 11 -13.97 47.79 -9.95
N PRO A 12 -14.08 46.91 -10.94
CA PRO A 12 -15.44 46.66 -11.41
C PRO A 12 -15.75 45.18 -11.62
N ALA A 13 -17.02 44.86 -11.34
CA ALA A 13 -17.69 43.67 -11.81
C ALA A 13 -17.79 43.68 -13.33
N SER A 14 -17.58 42.53 -13.99
CA SER A 14 -18.35 42.17 -15.18
C SER A 14 -18.31 40.66 -15.41
N SER A 15 -19.51 40.12 -15.46
CA SER A 15 -19.93 38.85 -16.05
C SER A 15 -19.18 38.47 -17.33
N GLY A 16 -18.78 37.21 -17.42
CA GLY A 16 -18.22 36.61 -18.63
C GLY A 16 -18.24 35.08 -18.54
N SER A 17 -19.42 34.49 -18.62
CA SER A 17 -19.61 33.07 -18.86
C SER A 17 -19.09 32.69 -20.25
N CYS A 18 -17.93 32.04 -20.30
CA CYS A 18 -17.41 31.41 -21.51
C CYS A 18 -17.30 29.90 -21.26
N LEU A 19 -18.30 29.17 -21.77
CA LEU A 19 -18.28 27.73 -21.98
C LEU A 19 -17.22 27.40 -23.04
N PRO A 20 -16.24 26.51 -22.76
CA PRO A 20 -15.51 25.85 -23.83
C PRO A 20 -16.37 24.74 -24.44
N SER A 21 -16.70 24.94 -25.70
CA SER A 21 -17.35 24.03 -26.62
C SER A 21 -16.65 22.67 -26.71
N SER A 22 -17.48 21.63 -26.57
CA SER A 22 -17.19 20.21 -26.76
C SER A 22 -16.62 19.91 -28.14
N PRO A 23 -15.47 19.21 -28.26
CA PRO A 23 -15.05 18.61 -29.51
C PRO A 23 -15.78 17.26 -29.74
N ALA A 24 -16.37 17.17 -30.93
CA ALA A 24 -17.19 16.08 -31.43
C ALA A 24 -16.52 14.69 -31.35
N SER A 25 -17.32 13.72 -30.93
CA SER A 25 -17.02 12.28 -31.02
C SER A 25 -17.05 11.81 -32.48
N PRO A 26 -16.09 11.01 -32.96
CA PRO A 26 -16.24 10.31 -34.22
C PRO A 26 -17.20 9.12 -34.04
N SER A 27 -18.37 9.22 -34.65
CA SER A 27 -19.31 8.12 -34.83
C SER A 27 -18.74 7.11 -35.81
N VAL A 28 -18.20 6.00 -35.29
CA VAL A 28 -17.76 4.87 -36.12
C VAL A 28 -18.98 4.00 -36.40
N SER A 29 -19.55 4.19 -37.58
CA SER A 29 -20.65 3.40 -38.14
C SER A 29 -20.15 2.01 -38.52
N PHE A 30 -20.22 1.05 -37.60
CA PHE A 30 -20.04 -0.37 -37.96
C PHE A 30 -21.36 -0.93 -38.49
N SER A 31 -21.45 -1.05 -39.81
CA SER A 31 -22.53 -1.75 -40.51
C SER A 31 -22.58 -3.22 -40.08
N ARG A 32 -23.68 -3.63 -39.44
CA ARG A 32 -24.04 -5.05 -39.22
C ARG A 32 -24.39 -5.70 -40.55
N PRO A 33 -23.72 -6.78 -40.98
CA PRO A 33 -24.34 -7.73 -41.88
C PRO A 33 -25.18 -8.69 -41.04
N ALA A 34 -26.50 -8.63 -41.24
CA ALA A 34 -27.39 -9.73 -40.90
C ALA A 34 -27.21 -10.83 -41.95
N ALA A 35 -26.74 -12.01 -41.54
CA ALA A 35 -26.82 -13.19 -42.39
C ALA A 35 -26.99 -14.47 -41.57
N ARG A 36 -28.25 -14.92 -41.58
CA ARG A 36 -28.73 -16.30 -41.70
C ARG A 36 -28.32 -17.31 -40.62
N LEU A 37 -29.30 -17.56 -39.73
CA LEU A 37 -29.50 -18.87 -39.11
C LEU A 37 -29.53 -19.96 -40.21
N SER A 38 -28.55 -20.86 -40.19
CA SER A 38 -28.67 -22.18 -40.82
C SER A 38 -28.58 -23.22 -39.72
N THR A 39 -29.74 -23.79 -39.42
CA THR A 39 -29.94 -24.92 -38.52
C THR A 39 -29.23 -26.16 -39.06
N THR A 40 -28.16 -26.59 -38.39
CA THR A 40 -27.71 -27.98 -38.45
C THR A 40 -27.56 -28.50 -37.02
N PRO A 41 -28.30 -29.55 -36.61
CA PRO A 41 -28.07 -30.19 -35.33
C PRO A 41 -26.84 -31.09 -35.51
N LEU A 42 -25.67 -30.59 -35.13
CA LEU A 42 -24.52 -31.45 -34.89
C LEU A 42 -24.78 -32.21 -33.59
N SER A 43 -25.15 -33.48 -33.73
CA SER A 43 -25.14 -34.47 -32.65
C SER A 43 -23.77 -34.48 -32.00
N VAL A 44 -23.64 -33.80 -30.86
CA VAL A 44 -22.47 -33.90 -30.00
C VAL A 44 -22.57 -35.25 -29.29
N PRO A 45 -21.62 -36.19 -29.48
CA PRO A 45 -21.61 -37.40 -28.67
C PRO A 45 -21.43 -36.97 -27.21
N ARG A 46 -22.37 -37.43 -26.37
CA ARG A 46 -22.37 -37.23 -24.92
C ARG A 46 -21.15 -37.93 -24.35
N LEU A 47 -20.05 -37.19 -24.23
CA LEU A 47 -18.84 -37.67 -23.58
C LEU A 47 -19.22 -37.96 -22.12
N SER A 48 -19.24 -39.25 -21.80
CA SER A 48 -19.45 -39.75 -20.44
C SER A 48 -18.33 -39.19 -19.57
N SER A 49 -18.65 -38.18 -18.76
CA SER A 49 -17.79 -37.71 -17.68
C SER A 49 -17.68 -38.80 -16.62
N SER A 50 -16.83 -39.79 -16.89
CA SER A 50 -16.25 -40.61 -15.84
C SER A 50 -15.47 -39.67 -14.95
N ASN A 51 -15.97 -39.50 -13.73
CA ASN A 51 -15.29 -38.86 -12.62
C ASN A 51 -13.84 -39.34 -12.53
N VAL A 52 -12.92 -38.53 -13.00
CA VAL A 52 -11.55 -38.52 -12.49
C VAL A 52 -11.24 -37.07 -12.16
N ARG A 53 -11.79 -36.61 -11.04
CA ARG A 53 -11.12 -35.56 -10.29
C ARG A 53 -9.85 -36.23 -9.77
N PRO A 54 -8.64 -35.91 -10.26
CA PRO A 54 -7.46 -36.35 -9.54
C PRO A 54 -7.58 -35.71 -8.16
N ASN A 55 -7.68 -36.57 -7.15
CA ASN A 55 -7.68 -36.18 -5.76
C ASN A 55 -6.24 -35.74 -5.44
N ILE A 56 -5.86 -34.57 -5.97
CA ILE A 56 -4.74 -33.80 -5.44
C ILE A 56 -5.28 -33.26 -4.12
N ALA A 57 -5.28 -34.13 -3.10
CA ALA A 57 -5.09 -33.69 -1.75
C ALA A 57 -3.73 -33.00 -1.76
N PHE A 58 -3.74 -31.72 -2.10
CA PHE A 58 -2.64 -30.84 -1.84
C PHE A 58 -2.54 -30.84 -0.33
N ALA A 59 -1.66 -31.70 0.18
CA ALA A 59 -1.17 -31.61 1.53
C ALA A 59 -0.49 -30.23 1.60
N VAL A 60 -1.29 -29.21 1.93
CA VAL A 60 -0.77 -27.96 2.46
C VAL A 60 -0.07 -28.40 3.74
N SER A 61 1.23 -28.63 3.64
CA SER A 61 2.09 -28.77 4.81
C SER A 61 1.73 -27.61 5.71
N LYS A 62 1.28 -27.93 6.92
CA LYS A 62 1.20 -26.97 8.01
C LYS A 62 2.55 -26.26 8.06
N LYS A 63 2.64 -25.06 7.48
CA LYS A 63 3.74 -24.16 7.76
C LYS A 63 3.56 -23.84 9.23
N THR A 64 4.48 -24.37 10.02
CA THR A 64 4.65 -24.12 11.44
C THR A 64 4.35 -22.65 11.71
N TYR A 65 3.23 -22.40 12.38
CA TYR A 65 2.92 -21.10 12.96
C TYR A 65 3.95 -20.90 14.07
N ILE A 66 5.04 -20.22 13.75
CA ILE A 66 6.00 -19.73 14.74
C ILE A 66 5.23 -18.70 15.58
N GLU A 67 5.38 -18.71 16.91
CA GLU A 67 4.65 -17.75 17.76
C GLU A 67 4.82 -16.32 17.25
N GLU A 68 3.71 -15.59 17.13
CA GLU A 68 3.51 -14.44 16.22
C GLU A 68 4.34 -13.17 16.48
N ASP A 69 5.23 -13.17 17.47
CA ASP A 69 5.76 -11.91 18.03
C ASP A 69 7.25 -11.93 18.40
N TYR A 70 8.02 -12.98 18.07
CA TYR A 70 9.43 -13.05 18.50
C TYR A 70 10.30 -11.94 17.87
N LEU A 71 10.05 -11.55 16.62
CA LEU A 71 10.93 -10.63 15.89
C LEU A 71 10.29 -9.33 15.43
N VAL A 72 9.00 -9.39 15.05
CA VAL A 72 8.24 -8.21 14.66
C VAL A 72 7.23 -7.93 15.76
N LYS A 73 7.66 -7.15 16.75
CA LYS A 73 6.87 -6.89 17.95
C LYS A 73 5.70 -5.97 17.63
N LYS A 74 4.49 -6.33 18.04
CA LYS A 74 3.36 -5.40 18.08
C LYS A 74 3.60 -4.34 19.16
N MET A 75 3.51 -3.07 18.80
CA MET A 75 3.70 -1.95 19.73
C MET A 75 2.49 -1.02 19.75
N SER A 76 2.26 -0.41 20.91
CA SER A 76 1.22 0.62 21.10
C SER A 76 1.72 2.00 20.71
N ALA A 77 0.81 2.96 20.52
CA ALA A 77 1.15 4.31 20.07
C ALA A 77 2.23 4.99 20.93
N LYS A 78 2.11 4.86 22.25
CA LYS A 78 3.04 5.49 23.21
C LYS A 78 4.45 4.95 23.07
N GLU A 79 4.59 3.64 22.92
CA GLU A 79 5.91 3.01 22.79
C GLU A 79 6.59 3.41 21.47
N VAL A 80 5.81 3.48 20.39
CA VAL A 80 6.32 3.95 19.08
C VAL A 80 6.79 5.39 19.18
N GLU A 81 6.01 6.28 19.80
CA GLU A 81 6.41 7.67 20.01
C GLU A 81 7.68 7.81 20.85
N GLU A 82 7.82 7.01 21.91
CA GLU A 82 9.02 7.00 22.74
C GLU A 82 10.25 6.54 21.94
N ILE A 83 10.13 5.50 21.12
CA ILE A 83 11.20 5.05 20.24
C ILE A 83 11.52 6.11 19.18
N VAL A 84 10.52 6.79 18.63
CA VAL A 84 10.71 7.84 17.63
C VAL A 84 11.34 9.09 18.24
N LYS A 85 11.08 9.42 19.52
CA LYS A 85 11.65 10.62 20.17
C LYS A 85 12.98 10.34 20.88
N GLY A 86 13.25 9.09 21.23
CA GLY A 86 14.45 8.68 21.96
C GLY A 86 15.70 8.52 21.10
N ASP A 87 16.86 8.44 21.78
CA ASP A 87 18.12 8.09 21.16
C ASP A 87 18.13 6.60 20.77
N ARG A 88 18.56 6.29 19.55
CA ARG A 88 18.55 4.93 19.00
C ARG A 88 19.92 4.56 18.47
N SER A 89 20.38 3.35 18.75
CA SER A 89 21.65 2.84 18.21
C SER A 89 21.49 2.08 16.90
N ILE A 90 20.28 1.63 16.58
CA ILE A 90 19.95 0.86 15.37
C ILE A 90 18.74 1.49 14.66
N PRO A 91 18.63 1.35 13.33
CA PRO A 91 17.46 1.79 12.58
C PRO A 91 16.19 1.04 13.02
N VAL A 92 15.07 1.74 12.96
CA VAL A 92 13.75 1.21 13.33
C VAL A 92 12.86 1.23 12.10
N ILE A 93 12.25 0.09 11.80
CA ILE A 93 11.30 -0.10 10.71
C ILE A 93 9.92 -0.33 11.33
N VAL A 94 8.98 0.54 10.99
CA VAL A 94 7.60 0.50 11.50
C VAL A 94 6.66 0.09 10.37
N ASP A 95 5.95 -1.02 10.54
CA ASP A 95 4.91 -1.50 9.64
C ASP A 95 3.52 -1.14 10.17
N PHE A 96 2.86 -0.23 9.47
CA PHE A 96 1.47 0.11 9.73
C PHE A 96 0.59 -0.84 8.93
N TYR A 97 -0.18 -1.65 9.66
CA TYR A 97 -1.03 -2.70 9.10
C TYR A 97 -2.43 -2.68 9.70
N ALA A 98 -3.31 -3.50 9.12
CA ALA A 98 -4.61 -3.84 9.71
C ALA A 98 -4.90 -5.32 9.48
N THR A 99 -5.67 -5.95 10.37
CA THR A 99 -5.94 -7.40 10.34
C THR A 99 -6.76 -7.85 9.12
N TRP A 100 -7.56 -6.95 8.54
CA TRP A 100 -8.38 -7.22 7.35
C TRP A 100 -7.64 -6.91 6.03
N CYS A 101 -6.41 -6.39 6.10
CA CYS A 101 -5.64 -6.01 4.93
C CYS A 101 -4.90 -7.21 4.32
N GLY A 102 -5.42 -7.73 3.20
CA GLY A 102 -4.81 -8.86 2.47
C GLY A 102 -3.33 -8.65 2.10
N PRO A 103 -2.95 -7.53 1.46
CA PRO A 103 -1.54 -7.25 1.15
C PRO A 103 -0.64 -7.17 2.39
N CYS A 104 -1.15 -6.73 3.54
CA CYS A 104 -0.39 -6.61 4.77
C CYS A 104 0.05 -7.99 5.30
N ILE A 105 -0.76 -9.03 5.11
CA ILE A 105 -0.41 -10.41 5.51
C ILE A 105 0.81 -10.94 4.72
N LEU A 106 0.95 -10.52 3.45
CA LEU A 106 2.14 -10.85 2.66
C LEU A 106 3.36 -10.05 3.13
N MET A 107 3.15 -8.76 3.42
CA MET A 107 4.21 -7.88 3.92
C MET A 107 4.77 -8.38 5.26
N ALA A 108 3.91 -8.82 6.18
CA ALA A 108 4.33 -9.37 7.47
C ALA A 108 5.31 -10.54 7.32
N GLN A 109 5.03 -11.48 6.40
CA GLN A 109 5.92 -12.63 6.16
C GLN A 109 7.29 -12.21 5.61
N GLU A 110 7.29 -11.22 4.73
CA GLU A 110 8.52 -10.67 4.15
C GLU A 110 9.36 -9.95 5.23
N LEU A 111 8.72 -9.20 6.13
CA LEU A 111 9.37 -8.53 7.25
C LEU A 111 9.89 -9.50 8.30
N GLU A 112 9.17 -10.56 8.63
CA GLU A 112 9.65 -11.60 9.55
C GLU A 112 10.96 -12.24 9.05
N MET A 113 11.04 -12.53 7.75
CA MET A 113 12.27 -13.08 7.17
C MET A 113 13.44 -12.09 7.27
N LEU A 114 13.18 -10.79 7.06
CA LEU A 114 14.20 -9.75 7.23
C LEU A 114 14.58 -9.57 8.70
N ALA A 115 13.63 -9.66 9.61
CA ALA A 115 13.90 -9.51 11.03
C ALA A 115 14.83 -10.62 11.54
N VAL A 116 14.75 -11.85 10.99
CA VAL A 116 15.73 -12.92 11.26
C VAL A 116 17.11 -12.57 10.73
N GLU A 117 17.20 -11.98 9.54
CA GLU A 117 18.48 -11.63 8.93
C GLU A 117 19.16 -10.44 9.64
N TYR A 118 18.37 -9.53 10.21
CA TYR A 118 18.82 -8.25 10.78
C TYR A 118 18.60 -8.13 12.29
N GLU A 119 18.45 -9.24 13.04
CA GLU A 119 18.09 -9.26 14.49
C GLU A 119 18.89 -8.26 15.35
N GLN A 120 20.16 -8.00 15.02
CA GLN A 120 21.04 -7.09 15.76
C GLN A 120 21.30 -5.76 15.05
N ASN A 121 20.90 -5.64 13.78
CA ASN A 121 21.21 -4.50 12.91
C ASN A 121 20.00 -3.58 12.69
N ALA A 122 18.79 -4.08 12.87
CA ALA A 122 17.57 -3.28 12.70
C ALA A 122 16.44 -3.80 13.59
N LEU A 123 15.61 -2.88 14.09
CA LEU A 123 14.43 -3.20 14.90
C LEU A 123 13.18 -3.15 14.01
N PHE A 124 12.44 -4.25 13.94
CA PHE A 124 11.17 -4.31 13.21
C PHE A 124 9.99 -4.30 14.19
N ILE A 125 9.06 -3.39 13.96
CA ILE A 125 7.85 -3.24 14.79
C ILE A 125 6.62 -3.15 13.89
N LYS A 126 5.50 -3.70 14.35
CA LYS A 126 4.20 -3.61 13.68
C LYS A 126 3.21 -2.82 14.53
N VAL A 127 2.41 -1.98 13.89
CA VAL A 127 1.40 -1.13 14.52
C VAL A 127 0.07 -1.36 13.81
N ASP A 128 -0.94 -1.76 14.58
CA ASP A 128 -2.29 -1.94 14.07
C ASP A 128 -2.99 -0.58 14.02
N THR A 129 -3.33 -0.11 12.81
CA THR A 129 -3.96 1.19 12.63
C THR A 129 -5.42 1.24 13.05
N ASP A 130 -6.08 0.08 13.21
CA ASP A 130 -7.45 0.02 13.73
C ASP A 130 -7.44 0.20 15.26
N ASP A 131 -6.43 -0.32 15.94
CA ASP A 131 -6.26 -0.16 17.39
C ASP A 131 -5.70 1.23 17.73
N GLU A 132 -4.75 1.74 16.94
CA GLU A 132 -4.01 2.98 17.20
C GLU A 132 -4.34 4.08 16.16
N TYR A 133 -5.62 4.42 16.05
CA TYR A 133 -6.12 5.36 15.04
C TYR A 133 -5.49 6.76 15.11
N GLU A 134 -5.31 7.30 16.33
CA GLU A 134 -4.73 8.65 16.52
C GLU A 134 -3.28 8.70 16.02
N LEU A 135 -2.47 7.69 16.34
CA LEU A 135 -1.09 7.58 15.84
C LEU A 135 -1.07 7.49 14.32
N ALA A 136 -1.96 6.69 13.72
CA ALA A 136 -2.04 6.56 12.28
C ALA A 136 -2.39 7.90 11.60
N GLN A 137 -3.25 8.72 12.22
CA GLN A 137 -3.55 10.06 11.73
C GLN A 137 -2.36 11.02 11.85
N ASP A 138 -1.69 11.04 13.00
CA ASP A 138 -0.54 11.91 13.27
C ASP A 138 0.64 11.58 12.35
N MET A 139 0.86 10.29 12.08
CA MET A 139 1.85 9.80 11.12
C MET A 139 1.36 9.82 9.67
N GLN A 140 0.19 10.42 9.41
CA GLN A 140 -0.39 10.62 8.08
C GLN A 140 -0.49 9.34 7.24
N ILE A 141 -0.86 8.22 7.87
CA ILE A 141 -1.06 6.94 7.19
C ILE A 141 -2.34 7.01 6.35
N ARG A 142 -2.16 7.02 5.03
CA ARG A 142 -3.25 7.19 4.05
C ARG A 142 -3.65 5.90 3.33
N GLY A 143 -2.85 4.85 3.51
CA GLY A 143 -3.05 3.55 2.90
C GLY A 143 -2.24 2.49 3.63
N LEU A 144 -2.63 1.23 3.45
CA LEU A 144 -1.97 0.09 4.06
C LEU A 144 -1.49 -0.90 2.98
N PRO A 145 -0.36 -1.59 3.20
CA PRO A 145 0.59 -1.34 4.28
C PRO A 145 1.37 -0.02 4.04
N THR A 146 1.90 0.57 5.11
CA THR A 146 2.85 1.70 5.01
C THR A 146 4.04 1.41 5.92
N LEU A 147 5.25 1.53 5.37
CA LEU A 147 6.50 1.36 6.08
C LEU A 147 7.16 2.71 6.35
N TYR A 148 7.60 2.90 7.59
CA TYR A 148 8.50 3.98 7.96
C TYR A 148 9.87 3.42 8.33
N PHE A 149 10.91 3.97 7.74
CA PHE A 149 12.31 3.66 8.05
C PHE A 149 12.90 4.85 8.78
N ILE A 150 13.32 4.61 10.00
CA ILE A 150 13.78 5.65 10.91
C ILE A 150 15.25 5.37 11.22
N SER A 151 16.14 6.20 10.69
CA SER A 151 17.58 6.11 10.92
C SER A 151 17.94 6.41 12.37
N PRO A 152 19.02 5.83 12.92
CA PRO A 152 19.51 6.17 14.26
C PRO A 152 20.01 7.63 14.34
N ASP A 153 20.44 8.21 13.21
CA ASP A 153 20.90 9.59 13.14
C ASP A 153 19.72 10.60 13.22
N PRO A 154 19.73 11.53 14.18
CA PRO A 154 18.65 12.52 14.33
C PRO A 154 18.61 13.57 13.21
N ASN A 155 19.67 13.69 12.41
CA ASN A 155 19.74 14.60 11.28
C ASN A 155 19.14 14.02 10.00
N LYS A 156 18.87 12.70 9.96
CA LYS A 156 18.31 12.04 8.79
C LYS A 156 16.79 11.93 8.95
N ASN A 157 16.07 12.37 7.94
CA ASN A 157 14.61 12.27 7.92
C ASN A 157 14.18 10.82 7.74
N ALA A 158 13.05 10.45 8.34
CA ALA A 158 12.45 9.14 8.13
C ALA A 158 12.02 8.96 6.66
N ILE A 159 12.27 7.77 6.11
CA ILE A 159 11.86 7.40 4.76
C ILE A 159 10.51 6.69 4.87
N ARG A 160 9.53 7.10 4.05
CA ARG A 160 8.21 6.48 3.99
C ARG A 160 8.02 5.74 2.67
N VAL A 161 7.54 4.51 2.75
CA VAL A 161 7.16 3.71 1.58
C VAL A 161 5.73 3.20 1.76
N GLU A 162 4.87 3.49 0.79
CA GLU A 162 3.46 3.10 0.81
C GLU A 162 3.22 1.92 -0.14
N GLY A 163 2.38 0.97 0.29
CA GLY A 163 2.01 -0.21 -0.48
C GLY A 163 2.90 -1.43 -0.22
N LEU A 164 2.61 -2.53 -0.92
CA LEU A 164 3.36 -3.77 -0.81
C LEU A 164 4.76 -3.63 -1.43
N VAL A 165 5.80 -3.86 -0.64
CA VAL A 165 7.20 -3.69 -1.04
C VAL A 165 7.91 -5.04 -1.06
N PRO A 166 8.67 -5.38 -2.12
CA PRO A 166 9.47 -6.61 -2.13
C PRO A 166 10.66 -6.51 -1.16
N ARG A 167 11.06 -7.64 -0.56
CA ARG A 167 12.21 -7.72 0.37
C ARG A 167 13.47 -7.02 -0.12
N GLU A 168 13.81 -7.17 -1.40
CA GLU A 168 15.04 -6.60 -1.96
C GLU A 168 15.06 -5.06 -1.82
N MET A 169 13.92 -4.40 -2.03
CA MET A 169 13.84 -2.96 -1.87
C MET A 169 14.00 -2.54 -0.41
N ILE A 170 13.41 -3.29 0.53
CA ILE A 170 13.55 -3.04 1.97
C ILE A 170 15.02 -3.19 2.39
N LYS A 171 15.69 -4.26 1.94
CA LYS A 171 17.14 -4.45 2.17
C LYS A 171 17.97 -3.29 1.63
N ASN A 172 17.70 -2.87 0.40
CA ASN A 172 18.42 -1.75 -0.19
C ASN A 172 18.26 -0.45 0.61
N ILE A 173 17.09 -0.19 1.18
CA ILE A 173 16.86 0.97 2.05
C ILE A 173 17.65 0.81 3.35
N ILE A 174 17.61 -0.36 3.99
CA ILE A 174 18.34 -0.61 5.23
C ILE A 174 19.86 -0.48 5.02
N ASP A 175 20.40 -1.04 3.94
CA ASP A 175 21.86 -1.14 3.74
C ASP A 175 22.49 0.15 3.19
N ASN A 176 21.74 0.95 2.42
CA ASN A 176 22.29 2.15 1.76
C ASN A 176 21.80 3.46 2.37
N GLU A 177 20.65 3.45 3.04
CA GLU A 177 19.99 4.67 3.53
C GLU A 177 19.87 4.74 5.05
N MET A 178 20.24 3.72 5.83
CA MET A 178 20.16 3.81 7.30
C MET A 178 21.48 4.17 7.97
#